data_AF-A0A2E6AIL7-F1
#
_entry.id   AF-A0A2E6AIL7-F1
#
_cell.length_a   1.000
_cell.length_b   1.000
_cell.length_c   1.000
_cell.angle_alpha   90.00
_cell.angle_beta   90.00
_cell.angle_gamma   90.00
#
_symmetry.space_group_name_H-M   'P 1'
#
loop_
_entity.id
_entity.type
_entity.pdbx_description
1 polymer ?
#
loop_
_entity_poly.entity_id
_entity_poly.type
_entity_poly.pdbx_seq_one_letter_code
_entity_poly.pdbx_strand_id
1 'polypeptide(L)'
;MTTGPTIDHDLLIVGGRQRQAEWVSKREWNRYGQAVVLRLNPKSMSSEVLIEHETADDCRPTDEASIVFKSGAFRDNTLYLCTQTKILIYEYPALTRSNNVSLPFFNDLHHVTPTENGNLLVAVTGLDMVVEMTMGGKVLCEWDVLGRNTWSRFGKDIDYRKVVTTKPHDSHPNYTFTYKDEIWVTRFEQKDAVCLNRPDRRIEIGIERPHDGILHQHRAFFSTVDGHIVVANMKTAKVERVLDLNRIEATGKPLGWTRGLFIVDDDHIIVGASALRETSLRRNLRWVKHKFTQSAFINSMPTHIALYDISKEKCIWREILDNPNLDTLFSILPVPRVTT
;
A
#
# COMPACT_ATOMS: atom_id res chain seq x y z
N MET A 1 19.90 -11.57 25.43
CA MET A 1 19.36 -10.79 24.30
C MET A 1 19.25 -11.74 23.13
N THR A 2 18.05 -12.21 22.78
CA THR A 2 17.86 -13.04 21.59
C THR A 2 18.08 -12.15 20.38
N THR A 3 19.18 -12.37 19.66
CA THR A 3 19.47 -11.72 18.38
C THR A 3 18.33 -12.04 17.43
N GLY A 4 17.54 -11.04 17.03
CA GLY A 4 16.55 -11.20 15.96
C GLY A 4 17.21 -11.59 14.63
N PRO A 5 16.43 -11.81 13.56
CA PRO A 5 16.99 -12.10 12.25
C PRO A 5 17.90 -10.94 11.80
N THR A 6 19.00 -11.28 11.14
CA THR A 6 19.84 -10.25 10.50
C THR A 6 19.16 -9.85 9.20
N ILE A 7 18.60 -8.64 9.17
CA ILE A 7 18.10 -8.06 7.91
C ILE A 7 19.31 -7.46 7.21
N ASP A 8 19.67 -7.97 6.02
CA ASP A 8 20.85 -7.51 5.27
C ASP A 8 20.58 -6.50 4.16
N HIS A 9 19.34 -6.05 4.09
CA HIS A 9 18.85 -5.03 3.17
C HIS A 9 18.56 -3.73 3.93
N ASP A 10 18.57 -2.61 3.20
CA ASP A 10 17.88 -1.41 3.67
C ASP A 10 16.40 -1.52 3.29
N LEU A 11 15.57 -0.70 3.92
CA LEU A 11 14.13 -0.67 3.67
C LEU A 11 13.76 0.70 3.10
N LEU A 12 13.09 0.72 1.95
CA LEU A 12 12.42 1.91 1.46
C LEU A 12 10.99 1.94 2.00
N ILE A 13 10.66 2.97 2.77
CA ILE A 13 9.33 3.21 3.31
C ILE A 13 8.66 4.27 2.44
N VAL A 14 7.59 3.86 1.77
CA VAL A 14 6.92 4.66 0.74
C VAL A 14 5.62 5.20 1.30
N GLY A 15 5.38 6.51 1.14
CA GLY A 15 4.14 7.13 1.57
C GLY A 15 4.09 8.65 1.39
N GLY A 16 3.73 9.38 2.45
CA GLY A 16 3.74 10.84 2.38
C GLY A 16 3.43 11.56 3.68
N ARG A 17 3.54 12.89 3.61
CA ARG A 17 3.34 13.83 4.72
C ARG A 17 2.03 14.56 4.58
N GLN A 18 1.39 14.80 5.72
CA GLN A 18 0.14 15.56 5.77
C GLN A 18 0.43 17.05 5.57
N ARG A 19 -0.54 17.76 4.99
CA ARG A 19 -0.56 19.23 5.07
C ARG A 19 -0.77 19.64 6.52
N GLN A 20 -0.25 20.80 6.91
CA GLN A 20 -0.45 21.31 8.27
C GLN A 20 -1.94 21.49 8.58
N ALA A 21 -2.31 21.32 9.84
CA ALA A 21 -3.70 21.19 10.31
C ALA A 21 -4.63 22.34 9.87
N GLU A 22 -4.10 23.55 9.69
CA GLU A 22 -4.83 24.74 9.24
C GLU A 22 -5.37 24.62 7.79
N TRP A 23 -4.78 23.75 6.97
CA TRP A 23 -5.15 23.50 5.57
C TRP A 23 -6.00 22.24 5.38
N VAL A 24 -6.24 21.46 6.43
CA VAL A 24 -6.92 20.17 6.32
C VAL A 24 -8.42 20.41 6.22
N SER A 25 -8.93 20.46 4.98
CA SER A 25 -10.33 20.15 4.75
C SER A 25 -10.59 18.74 5.33
N LYS A 26 -11.72 18.51 6.01
CA LYS A 26 -12.03 17.22 6.66
C LYS A 26 -12.15 16.04 5.67
N ARG A 27 -11.88 16.24 4.39
CA ARG A 27 -12.00 15.28 3.29
C ARG A 27 -10.65 14.60 3.04
N GLU A 28 -10.68 13.29 2.84
CA GLU A 28 -9.48 12.45 2.71
C GLU A 28 -8.60 12.83 1.50
N TRP A 29 -9.22 13.29 0.42
CA TRP A 29 -8.57 13.57 -0.86
C TRP A 29 -7.80 14.90 -0.92
N ASN A 30 -7.77 15.70 0.16
CA ASN A 30 -6.96 16.93 0.25
C ASN A 30 -5.90 16.89 1.37
N ARG A 31 -5.69 15.72 1.98
CA ARG A 31 -4.97 15.61 3.25
C ARG A 31 -3.45 15.67 3.12
N TYR A 32 -2.91 15.15 2.03
CA TYR A 32 -1.46 14.97 1.88
C TYR A 32 -0.86 16.05 0.98
N GLY A 33 0.27 16.61 1.41
CA GLY A 33 0.93 17.71 0.70
C GLY A 33 2.14 17.26 -0.11
N GLN A 34 2.75 16.14 0.27
CA GLN A 34 4.02 15.71 -0.28
C GLN A 34 4.14 14.19 -0.23
N ALA A 35 4.52 13.59 -1.35
CA ALA A 35 4.84 12.18 -1.45
C ALA A 35 6.32 11.97 -1.06
N VAL A 36 6.60 10.94 -0.25
CA VAL A 36 7.92 10.75 0.37
C VAL A 36 8.36 9.30 0.30
N VAL A 37 9.65 9.08 0.02
CA VAL A 37 10.33 7.80 0.25
C VAL A 37 11.43 8.00 1.28
N LEU A 38 11.36 7.24 2.37
CA LEU A 38 12.42 7.16 3.36
C LEU A 38 13.27 5.92 3.11
N ARG A 39 14.57 5.99 3.35
CA ARG A 39 15.42 4.81 3.56
C ARG A 39 15.62 4.60 5.05
N LEU A 40 15.43 3.38 5.52
CA LEU A 40 15.73 2.94 6.88
C LEU A 40 16.78 1.84 6.83
N ASN A 41 17.84 1.99 7.61
CA ASN A 41 18.80 0.93 7.87
C ASN A 41 18.39 0.16 9.13
N PRO A 42 17.95 -1.11 9.02
CA PRO A 42 17.46 -1.87 10.18
C PRO A 42 18.55 -2.31 11.18
N LYS A 43 19.85 -2.12 10.87
CA LYS A 43 20.95 -2.39 11.81
C LYS A 43 21.23 -1.19 12.72
N SER A 44 21.26 0.01 12.16
CA SER A 44 21.50 1.26 12.92
C SER A 44 20.22 1.94 13.39
N MET A 45 19.07 1.54 12.83
CA MET A 45 17.78 2.24 12.95
C MET A 45 17.83 3.69 12.45
N SER A 46 18.85 4.06 11.68
CA SER A 46 18.95 5.39 11.07
C SER A 46 18.07 5.46 9.83
N SER A 47 17.36 6.56 9.68
CA SER A 47 16.55 6.83 8.49
C SER A 47 16.85 8.19 7.88
N GLU A 48 16.63 8.29 6.57
CA GLU A 48 16.81 9.52 5.80
C GLU A 48 15.76 9.63 4.69
N VAL A 49 15.53 10.85 4.23
CA VAL A 49 14.64 11.12 3.09
C VAL A 49 15.42 10.94 1.80
N LEU A 50 14.93 10.08 0.92
CA LEU A 50 15.55 9.86 -0.40
C LEU A 50 14.79 10.54 -1.54
N ILE A 51 13.47 10.57 -1.47
CA ILE A 51 12.63 11.21 -2.48
C ILE A 51 11.58 12.06 -1.80
N GLU A 52 11.46 13.29 -2.27
CA GLU A 52 10.31 14.16 -2.05
C GLU A 52 9.69 14.47 -3.40
N HIS A 53 8.37 14.31 -3.50
CA HIS A 53 7.66 14.52 -4.76
C HIS A 53 6.39 15.34 -4.56
N GLU A 54 6.24 16.31 -5.46
CA GLU A 54 5.02 17.08 -5.68
C GLU A 54 4.48 16.83 -7.08
N THR A 55 3.17 16.62 -7.19
CA THR A 55 2.50 16.43 -8.49
C THR A 55 2.19 17.80 -9.10
N ALA A 56 2.68 18.03 -10.32
CA ALA A 56 2.44 19.25 -11.09
C ALA A 56 0.95 19.49 -11.38
N ASP A 57 0.57 20.76 -11.54
CA ASP A 57 -0.82 21.22 -11.69
C ASP A 57 -1.55 20.57 -12.87
N ASP A 58 -0.85 20.36 -13.97
CA ASP A 58 -1.38 19.71 -15.17
C ASP A 58 -1.78 18.24 -14.94
N CYS A 59 -1.23 17.60 -13.91
CA CYS A 59 -1.46 16.19 -13.56
C CYS A 59 -2.32 16.00 -12.31
N ARG A 60 -2.88 17.05 -11.71
CA ARG A 60 -3.77 16.97 -10.54
C ARG A 60 -5.11 17.70 -10.78
N PRO A 61 -6.17 17.33 -10.05
CA PRO A 61 -7.49 17.93 -10.25
C PRO A 61 -7.60 19.34 -9.67
N THR A 62 -6.93 19.60 -8.54
CA THR A 62 -6.88 20.90 -7.88
C THR A 62 -5.55 21.03 -7.11
N ASP A 63 -5.20 22.24 -6.69
CA ASP A 63 -4.00 22.49 -5.88
C ASP A 63 -4.08 21.87 -4.47
N GLU A 64 -5.32 21.64 -4.01
CA GLU A 64 -5.60 20.99 -2.74
C GLU A 64 -5.54 19.47 -2.83
N ALA A 65 -5.44 18.87 -4.02
CA ALA A 65 -5.42 17.42 -4.16
C ALA A 65 -4.28 16.80 -3.35
N SER A 66 -4.56 15.62 -2.78
CA SER A 66 -3.61 14.85 -2.00
C SER A 66 -2.41 14.44 -2.86
N ILE A 67 -1.21 14.78 -2.42
CA ILE A 67 0.02 14.26 -3.01
C ILE A 67 0.62 13.27 -2.04
N VAL A 68 0.60 11.99 -2.42
CA VAL A 68 1.10 10.89 -1.59
C VAL A 68 1.53 9.75 -2.51
N PHE A 69 2.61 9.06 -2.17
CA PHE A 69 2.89 7.78 -2.80
C PHE A 69 1.97 6.72 -2.20
N LYS A 70 1.35 5.93 -3.07
CA LYS A 70 0.65 4.70 -2.68
C LYS A 70 1.63 3.53 -2.74
N SER A 71 1.13 2.30 -2.79
CA SER A 71 2.01 1.14 -2.79
C SER A 71 2.84 1.11 -4.07
N GLY A 72 4.12 0.78 -3.94
CA GLY A 72 5.04 0.59 -5.06
C GLY A 72 5.65 -0.80 -5.07
N ALA A 73 6.58 -0.98 -6.00
CA ALA A 73 7.38 -2.20 -6.12
C ALA A 73 8.85 -1.85 -6.33
N PHE A 74 9.73 -2.75 -5.90
CA PHE A 74 11.15 -2.70 -6.21
C PHE A 74 11.55 -4.00 -6.87
N ARG A 75 12.17 -3.92 -8.05
CA ARG A 75 12.60 -5.08 -8.83
C ARG A 75 13.78 -4.71 -9.70
N ASP A 76 14.81 -5.56 -9.72
CA ASP A 76 15.98 -5.41 -10.60
C ASP A 76 16.59 -4.00 -10.56
N ASN A 77 16.88 -3.50 -9.35
CA ASN A 77 17.39 -2.15 -9.09
C ASN A 77 16.50 -1.01 -9.62
N THR A 78 15.23 -1.28 -9.88
CA THR A 78 14.27 -0.29 -10.34
C THR A 78 13.15 -0.13 -9.33
N LEU A 79 12.90 1.11 -8.93
CA LEU A 79 11.83 1.50 -8.02
C LEU A 79 10.64 2.04 -8.82
N TYR A 80 9.49 1.40 -8.65
CA TYR A 80 8.22 1.76 -9.29
C TYR A 80 7.28 2.35 -8.23
N LEU A 81 6.92 3.61 -8.40
CA LEU A 81 6.05 4.34 -7.49
C LEU A 81 4.82 4.86 -8.22
N CYS A 82 3.72 5.00 -7.50
CA CYS A 82 2.55 5.69 -8.02
C CYS A 82 2.03 6.74 -7.02
N THR A 83 1.58 7.87 -7.56
CA THR A 83 0.72 8.82 -6.87
C THR A 83 -0.72 8.57 -7.30
N GLN A 84 -1.66 9.45 -6.94
CA GLN A 84 -3.05 9.32 -7.35
C GLN A 84 -3.26 9.32 -8.88
N THR A 85 -2.36 9.93 -9.66
CA THR A 85 -2.59 10.19 -11.10
C THR A 85 -1.38 9.90 -11.98
N LYS A 86 -0.32 9.30 -11.41
CA LYS A 86 0.98 9.20 -12.08
C LYS A 86 1.78 8.00 -11.60
N ILE A 87 2.57 7.43 -12.50
CA ILE A 87 3.58 6.41 -12.22
C ILE A 87 4.94 7.05 -12.43
N LEU A 88 5.84 6.84 -11.48
CA LEU A 88 7.21 7.36 -11.48
C LEU A 88 8.18 6.18 -11.30
N ILE A 89 9.20 6.12 -12.15
CA ILE A 89 10.14 5.00 -12.18
C ILE A 89 11.55 5.55 -12.01
N TYR A 90 12.29 4.97 -11.06
CA TYR A 90 13.62 5.42 -10.66
C TYR A 90 14.62 4.27 -10.71
N GLU A 91 15.83 4.56 -11.14
CA GLU A 91 16.97 3.65 -11.06
C GLU A 91 17.63 3.77 -9.69
N TYR A 92 17.86 2.65 -9.01
CA TYR A 92 18.53 2.57 -7.71
C TYR A 92 20.00 2.14 -7.89
N PRO A 93 20.98 2.67 -7.13
CA PRO A 93 20.83 3.56 -5.96
C PRO A 93 20.84 5.05 -6.26
N ALA A 94 21.13 5.46 -7.50
CA ALA A 94 21.27 6.89 -7.86
C ALA A 94 19.96 7.69 -7.77
N LEU A 95 18.82 6.99 -7.76
CA LEU A 95 17.46 7.55 -7.80
C LEU A 95 17.26 8.53 -8.96
N THR A 96 17.87 8.22 -10.10
CA THR A 96 17.62 8.95 -11.34
C THR A 96 16.27 8.51 -11.88
N ARG A 97 15.36 9.46 -12.14
CA ARG A 97 14.05 9.15 -12.71
C ARG A 97 14.22 8.75 -14.18
N SER A 98 14.05 7.47 -14.49
CA SER A 98 14.20 6.92 -15.84
C SER A 98 12.91 7.01 -16.66
N ASN A 99 11.75 7.02 -16.00
CA ASN A 99 10.47 7.12 -16.71
C ASN A 99 9.36 7.74 -15.86
N ASN A 100 8.31 8.17 -16.55
CA ASN A 100 7.13 8.76 -15.97
C ASN A 100 5.91 8.55 -16.89
N VAL A 101 4.80 8.05 -16.34
CA VAL A 101 3.57 7.79 -17.11
C VAL A 101 2.35 8.40 -16.39
N SER A 102 1.51 9.12 -17.13
CA SER A 102 0.23 9.63 -16.64
C SER A 102 -0.79 9.60 -17.77
N LEU A 103 -1.84 8.78 -17.62
CA LEU A 103 -2.88 8.60 -18.63
C LEU A 103 -4.19 9.24 -18.19
N PRO A 104 -5.06 9.70 -19.11
CA PRO A 104 -6.30 10.39 -18.77
C PRO A 104 -7.19 9.62 -17.78
N PHE A 105 -7.21 8.29 -17.84
CA PHE A 105 -8.02 7.48 -16.94
C PHE A 105 -7.39 7.23 -15.55
N PHE A 106 -6.18 7.74 -15.27
CA PHE A 106 -5.55 7.57 -13.96
C PHE A 106 -6.25 8.40 -12.90
N ASN A 107 -6.79 7.72 -11.90
CA ASN A 107 -7.37 8.32 -10.70
C ASN A 107 -7.19 7.39 -9.51
N ASP A 108 -6.75 7.96 -8.40
CA ASP A 108 -6.45 7.28 -7.14
C ASP A 108 -5.62 5.99 -7.34
N LEU A 109 -4.60 5.98 -8.22
CA LEU A 109 -3.78 4.76 -8.42
C LEU A 109 -3.27 4.26 -7.07
N HIS A 110 -3.40 2.96 -6.82
CA HIS A 110 -3.15 2.42 -5.48
C HIS A 110 -1.95 1.48 -5.41
N HIS A 111 -1.59 0.87 -6.55
CA HIS A 111 -0.41 0.05 -6.69
C HIS A 111 0.09 0.04 -8.13
N VAL A 112 1.41 -0.06 -8.29
CA VAL A 112 2.08 -0.35 -9.56
C VAL A 112 3.17 -1.37 -9.33
N THR A 113 3.23 -2.39 -10.19
CA THR A 113 4.29 -3.41 -10.16
C THR A 113 4.67 -3.87 -11.57
N PRO A 114 5.94 -4.16 -11.84
CA PRO A 114 6.36 -4.75 -13.10
C PRO A 114 5.98 -6.23 -13.19
N THR A 115 5.46 -6.62 -14.34
CA THR A 115 5.30 -8.02 -14.76
C THR A 115 6.66 -8.63 -15.16
N GLU A 116 6.74 -9.96 -15.29
CA GLU A 116 7.95 -10.63 -15.78
C GLU A 116 8.34 -10.25 -17.21
N ASN A 117 7.36 -9.85 -18.04
CA ASN A 117 7.59 -9.41 -19.42
C ASN A 117 7.98 -7.93 -19.54
N GLY A 118 8.18 -7.23 -18.42
CA GLY A 118 8.54 -5.80 -18.40
C GLY A 118 7.38 -4.83 -18.64
N ASN A 119 6.14 -5.32 -18.73
CA ASN A 119 4.94 -4.48 -18.65
C ASN A 119 4.68 -4.04 -17.21
N LEU A 120 3.78 -3.07 -17.03
CA LEU A 120 3.29 -2.61 -15.75
C LEU A 120 1.89 -3.16 -15.50
N LEU A 121 1.65 -3.62 -14.28
CA LEU A 121 0.33 -3.92 -13.76
C LEU A 121 -0.06 -2.85 -12.74
N VAL A 122 -1.18 -2.18 -12.97
CA VAL A 122 -1.56 -0.97 -12.23
C VAL A 122 -2.96 -1.11 -11.67
N ALA A 123 -3.13 -0.91 -10.37
CA ALA A 123 -4.43 -0.80 -9.73
C ALA A 123 -4.96 0.64 -9.85
N VAL A 124 -5.96 0.84 -10.70
CA VAL A 124 -6.64 2.13 -10.90
C VAL A 124 -7.88 2.15 -10.03
N THR A 125 -7.67 2.34 -8.73
CA THR A 125 -8.75 2.30 -7.72
C THR A 125 -9.89 3.24 -8.04
N GLY A 126 -9.59 4.44 -8.56
CA GLY A 126 -10.62 5.42 -8.89
C GLY A 126 -11.63 4.91 -9.92
N LEU A 127 -11.28 3.91 -10.72
CA LEU A 127 -12.17 3.33 -11.73
C LEU A 127 -12.51 1.86 -11.46
N ASP A 128 -12.23 1.35 -10.24
CA ASP A 128 -12.48 -0.06 -9.87
C ASP A 128 -11.91 -1.06 -10.89
N MET A 129 -10.72 -0.77 -11.44
CA MET A 129 -10.09 -1.61 -12.46
C MET A 129 -8.60 -1.83 -12.22
N VAL A 130 -8.06 -2.85 -12.88
CA VAL A 130 -6.63 -3.08 -13.05
C VAL A 130 -6.31 -2.99 -14.54
N VAL A 131 -5.17 -2.39 -14.87
CA VAL A 131 -4.67 -2.34 -16.25
C VAL A 131 -3.30 -2.97 -16.35
N GLU A 132 -3.07 -3.73 -17.41
CA GLU A 132 -1.73 -4.08 -17.86
C GLU A 132 -1.36 -3.16 -19.02
N MET A 133 -0.16 -2.58 -18.96
CA MET A 133 0.29 -1.59 -19.93
C MET A 133 1.80 -1.66 -20.14
N THR A 134 2.28 -1.23 -21.30
CA THR A 134 3.71 -1.08 -21.52
C THR A 134 4.29 0.06 -20.68
N MET A 135 5.61 0.08 -20.51
CA MET A 135 6.34 1.20 -19.91
C MET A 135 6.09 2.55 -20.61
N GLY A 136 5.69 2.52 -21.88
CA GLY A 136 5.39 3.71 -22.68
C GLY A 136 3.95 4.20 -22.58
N GLY A 137 3.08 3.55 -21.79
CA GLY A 137 1.70 4.00 -21.64
C GLY A 137 0.67 3.28 -22.52
N LYS A 138 1.08 2.31 -23.34
CA LYS A 138 0.13 1.57 -24.18
C LYS A 138 -0.61 0.53 -23.34
N VAL A 139 -1.91 0.67 -23.20
CA VAL A 139 -2.77 -0.32 -22.53
C VAL A 139 -2.82 -1.60 -23.37
N LEU A 140 -2.58 -2.73 -22.71
CA LEU A 140 -2.61 -4.08 -23.29
C LEU A 140 -3.87 -4.83 -22.86
N CYS A 141 -4.23 -4.71 -21.58
CA CYS A 141 -5.41 -5.33 -20.98
C CYS A 141 -6.05 -4.41 -19.95
N GLU A 142 -7.38 -4.52 -19.81
CA GLU A 142 -8.18 -3.84 -18.79
C GLU A 142 -9.06 -4.90 -18.10
N TRP A 143 -9.11 -4.88 -16.78
CA TRP A 143 -9.98 -5.73 -15.99
C TRP A 143 -10.79 -4.90 -15.00
N ASP A 144 -12.10 -4.89 -15.17
CA ASP A 144 -13.02 -4.51 -14.09
C ASP A 144 -12.93 -5.57 -12.98
N VAL A 145 -12.57 -5.17 -11.76
CA VAL A 145 -12.29 -6.13 -10.68
C VAL A 145 -13.57 -6.73 -10.07
N LEU A 146 -14.74 -6.30 -10.53
CA LEU A 146 -16.06 -6.84 -10.19
C LEU A 146 -16.65 -7.69 -11.31
N GLY A 147 -15.91 -7.90 -12.41
CA GLY A 147 -16.33 -8.70 -13.57
C GLY A 147 -17.38 -8.00 -14.44
N ARG A 148 -17.44 -6.66 -14.39
CA ARG A 148 -18.36 -5.84 -15.18
C ARG A 148 -17.63 -5.19 -16.36
N ASN A 149 -18.27 -4.20 -16.99
CA ASN A 149 -17.61 -3.29 -17.91
C ASN A 149 -17.38 -1.94 -17.21
N THR A 150 -16.13 -1.59 -16.91
CA THR A 150 -15.76 -0.31 -16.27
C THR A 150 -16.43 0.89 -16.94
N TRP A 151 -16.48 0.88 -18.27
CA TRP A 151 -16.96 1.98 -19.08
C TRP A 151 -18.48 2.07 -19.19
N SER A 152 -19.24 1.16 -18.58
CA SER A 152 -20.68 1.35 -18.39
C SER A 152 -20.98 2.30 -17.22
N ARG A 153 -20.03 2.49 -16.30
CA ARG A 153 -20.12 3.42 -15.16
C ARG A 153 -19.35 4.71 -15.39
N PHE A 154 -18.28 4.65 -16.18
CA PHE A 154 -17.33 5.75 -16.40
C PHE A 154 -17.26 6.17 -17.87
N GLY A 155 -16.99 7.45 -18.14
CA GLY A 155 -16.88 8.00 -19.50
C GLY A 155 -15.44 7.92 -20.01
N LYS A 156 -15.21 7.31 -21.18
CA LYS A 156 -13.86 7.15 -21.78
C LYS A 156 -13.20 8.45 -22.20
N ASP A 157 -14.00 9.48 -22.45
CA ASP A 157 -13.61 10.82 -22.89
C ASP A 157 -13.26 11.76 -21.73
N ILE A 158 -13.48 11.32 -20.48
CA ILE A 158 -13.16 12.10 -19.28
C ILE A 158 -11.69 11.94 -18.92
N ASP A 159 -11.00 13.08 -18.72
CA ASP A 159 -9.70 13.09 -18.06
C ASP A 159 -9.87 13.00 -16.54
N TYR A 160 -9.84 11.78 -16.03
CA TYR A 160 -9.96 11.45 -14.61
C TYR A 160 -8.79 11.94 -13.76
N ARG A 161 -7.66 12.36 -14.35
CA ARG A 161 -6.61 13.06 -13.60
C ARG A 161 -7.10 14.42 -13.10
N LYS A 162 -8.15 14.97 -13.75
CA LYS A 162 -8.82 16.22 -13.40
C LYS A 162 -10.08 16.04 -12.54
N VAL A 163 -10.43 14.80 -12.22
CA VAL A 163 -11.56 14.50 -11.34
C VAL A 163 -11.05 14.36 -9.90
N VAL A 164 -11.54 15.21 -8.99
CA VAL A 164 -11.12 15.24 -7.58
C VAL A 164 -11.28 13.89 -6.89
N THR A 165 -12.41 13.22 -7.12
CA THR A 165 -12.67 11.88 -6.58
C THR A 165 -13.79 11.20 -7.34
N THR A 166 -13.69 9.88 -7.47
CA THR A 166 -14.73 8.99 -7.98
C THR A 166 -15.41 8.18 -6.87
N LYS A 167 -15.08 8.47 -5.60
CA LYS A 167 -15.65 7.81 -4.42
C LYS A 167 -17.17 8.06 -4.32
N PRO A 168 -17.95 7.13 -3.73
CA PRO A 168 -17.50 5.84 -3.20
C PRO A 168 -17.11 4.85 -4.30
N HIS A 169 -16.07 4.09 -4.02
CA HIS A 169 -15.60 2.99 -4.88
C HIS A 169 -16.47 1.76 -4.63
N ASP A 170 -16.76 0.99 -5.68
CA ASP A 170 -17.54 -0.25 -5.54
C ASP A 170 -16.65 -1.39 -5.02
N SER A 171 -15.37 -1.40 -5.40
CA SER A 171 -14.41 -2.43 -5.01
C SER A 171 -13.20 -1.90 -4.28
N HIS A 172 -12.60 -0.83 -4.80
CA HIS A 172 -11.33 -0.28 -4.35
C HIS A 172 -10.19 -1.33 -4.45
N PRO A 173 -9.73 -1.67 -5.68
CA PRO A 173 -8.62 -2.59 -5.89
C PRO A 173 -7.30 -2.04 -5.35
N ASN A 174 -6.72 -2.66 -4.32
CA ASN A 174 -5.62 -2.05 -3.59
C ASN A 174 -4.23 -2.43 -4.08
N TYR A 175 -4.01 -3.72 -4.30
CA TYR A 175 -2.69 -4.28 -4.51
C TYR A 175 -2.76 -5.39 -5.52
N THR A 176 -1.81 -5.39 -6.46
CA THR A 176 -1.72 -6.36 -7.55
C THR A 176 -0.46 -7.21 -7.38
N PHE A 177 -0.56 -8.50 -7.67
CA PHE A 177 0.57 -9.41 -7.60
C PHE A 177 0.39 -10.56 -8.58
N THR A 178 1.49 -11.22 -8.95
CA THR A 178 1.47 -12.34 -9.90
C THR A 178 1.96 -13.61 -9.21
N TYR A 179 1.23 -14.71 -9.37
CA TYR A 179 1.65 -16.02 -8.90
C TYR A 179 1.64 -17.01 -10.07
N LYS A 180 2.83 -17.35 -10.58
CA LYS A 180 2.97 -18.01 -11.89
C LYS A 180 2.31 -17.13 -12.96
N ASP A 181 1.51 -17.71 -13.85
CA ASP A 181 0.79 -16.98 -14.91
C ASP A 181 -0.50 -16.31 -14.43
N GLU A 182 -0.79 -16.28 -13.13
CA GLU A 182 -2.03 -15.74 -12.59
C GLU A 182 -1.87 -14.32 -12.06
N ILE A 183 -2.80 -13.46 -12.45
CA ILE A 183 -2.80 -12.05 -12.09
C ILE A 183 -3.84 -11.84 -10.99
N TRP A 184 -3.38 -11.46 -9.80
CA TRP A 184 -4.23 -11.28 -8.64
C TRP A 184 -4.35 -9.82 -8.24
N VAL A 185 -5.50 -9.49 -7.65
CA VAL A 185 -5.75 -8.19 -7.04
C VAL A 185 -6.49 -8.34 -5.71
N THR A 186 -6.10 -7.56 -4.70
CA THR A 186 -6.86 -7.43 -3.46
C THR A 186 -7.97 -6.40 -3.63
N ARG A 187 -9.17 -6.72 -3.14
CA ARG A 187 -10.34 -5.85 -3.20
C ARG A 187 -10.72 -5.42 -1.80
N PHE A 188 -10.55 -4.13 -1.53
CA PHE A 188 -10.73 -3.58 -0.19
C PHE A 188 -12.16 -3.80 0.31
N GLU A 189 -13.18 -3.38 -0.44
CA GLU A 189 -14.57 -3.43 0.02
C GLU A 189 -15.15 -4.86 0.03
N GLN A 190 -14.66 -5.75 -0.84
CA GLN A 190 -15.08 -7.17 -0.85
C GLN A 190 -14.31 -8.03 0.16
N LYS A 191 -13.22 -7.53 0.74
CA LYS A 191 -12.37 -8.25 1.69
C LYS A 191 -11.87 -9.60 1.14
N ASP A 192 -11.42 -9.61 -0.10
CA ASP A 192 -10.88 -10.79 -0.74
C ASP A 192 -9.74 -10.44 -1.72
N ALA A 193 -9.10 -11.47 -2.26
CA ALA A 193 -8.26 -11.35 -3.45
C ALA A 193 -8.82 -12.22 -4.56
N VAL A 194 -8.88 -11.69 -5.79
CA VAL A 194 -9.40 -12.41 -6.96
C VAL A 194 -8.34 -12.50 -8.05
N CYS A 195 -8.38 -13.59 -8.79
CA CYS A 195 -7.55 -13.76 -9.97
C CYS A 195 -8.28 -13.20 -11.21
N LEU A 196 -7.69 -12.21 -11.86
CA LEU A 196 -8.28 -11.45 -12.97
C LEU A 196 -8.38 -12.28 -14.26
N ASN A 197 -7.41 -13.17 -14.49
CA ASN A 197 -7.39 -14.05 -15.65
C ASN A 197 -7.92 -15.47 -15.37
N ARG A 198 -8.35 -15.75 -14.12
CA ARG A 198 -9.07 -16.96 -13.70
C ARG A 198 -10.14 -16.61 -12.66
N PRO A 199 -11.28 -16.06 -13.07
CA PRO A 199 -12.25 -15.43 -12.17
C PRO A 199 -12.93 -16.41 -11.19
N ASP A 200 -12.82 -17.72 -11.43
CA ASP A 200 -13.23 -18.77 -10.49
C ASP A 200 -12.34 -18.86 -9.25
N ARG A 201 -11.11 -18.34 -9.33
CA ARG A 201 -10.15 -18.35 -8.23
C ARG A 201 -10.27 -17.10 -7.35
N ARG A 202 -10.48 -17.34 -6.07
CA ARG A 202 -10.63 -16.31 -5.03
C ARG A 202 -10.04 -16.77 -3.71
N ILE A 203 -9.43 -15.84 -2.98
CA ILE A 203 -9.02 -16.01 -1.58
C ILE A 203 -9.95 -15.16 -0.72
N GLU A 204 -10.80 -15.80 0.07
CA GLU A 204 -11.69 -15.12 1.02
C GLU A 204 -10.89 -14.66 2.26
N ILE A 205 -10.45 -13.40 2.28
CA ILE A 205 -9.66 -12.83 3.39
C ILE A 205 -10.58 -12.57 4.59
N GLY A 206 -11.77 -12.01 4.34
CA GLY A 206 -12.95 -12.01 5.22
C GLY A 206 -12.90 -11.11 6.46
N ILE A 207 -11.80 -11.14 7.23
CA ILE A 207 -11.74 -10.53 8.56
C ILE A 207 -11.94 -9.02 8.51
N GLU A 208 -11.18 -8.33 7.67
CA GLU A 208 -11.32 -6.90 7.41
C GLU A 208 -10.69 -6.54 6.05
N ARG A 209 -10.81 -5.27 5.66
CA ARG A 209 -10.30 -4.73 4.39
C ARG A 209 -8.79 -4.98 4.22
N PRO A 210 -8.37 -5.70 3.17
CA PRO A 210 -6.96 -5.94 2.89
C PRO A 210 -6.29 -4.73 2.24
N HIS A 211 -4.99 -4.56 2.47
CA HIS A 211 -4.20 -3.51 1.82
C HIS A 211 -3.11 -4.06 0.89
N ASP A 212 -2.41 -5.12 1.30
CA ASP A 212 -1.27 -5.68 0.57
C ASP A 212 -1.55 -7.11 0.08
N GLY A 213 -0.69 -7.69 -0.75
CA GLY A 213 -0.74 -9.08 -1.19
C GLY A 213 0.67 -9.63 -1.48
N ILE A 214 1.46 -9.81 -0.43
CA ILE A 214 2.88 -10.16 -0.53
C ILE A 214 3.05 -11.67 -0.63
N LEU A 215 3.77 -12.13 -1.65
CA LEU A 215 4.08 -13.54 -1.83
C LEU A 215 5.33 -13.94 -1.08
N HIS A 216 5.28 -15.11 -0.44
CA HIS A 216 6.45 -15.79 0.09
C HIS A 216 6.28 -17.30 -0.08
N GLN A 217 7.19 -17.92 -0.82
CA GLN A 217 7.11 -19.32 -1.25
C GLN A 217 5.78 -19.63 -1.97
N HIS A 218 4.90 -20.44 -1.35
CA HIS A 218 3.60 -20.86 -1.88
C HIS A 218 2.42 -20.22 -1.14
N ARG A 219 2.69 -19.15 -0.39
CA ARG A 219 1.71 -18.42 0.40
C ARG A 219 1.62 -16.96 -0.03
N ALA A 220 0.43 -16.39 0.12
CA ALA A 220 0.20 -14.96 0.08
C ALA A 220 -0.13 -14.45 1.48
N PHE A 221 0.47 -13.32 1.85
CA PHE A 221 0.27 -12.63 3.09
C PHE A 221 -0.42 -11.30 2.83
N PHE A 222 -1.51 -11.06 3.55
CA PHE A 222 -2.34 -9.87 3.42
C PHE A 222 -2.34 -9.16 4.77
N SER A 223 -1.94 -7.89 4.78
CA SER A 223 -2.28 -7.01 5.90
C SER A 223 -3.74 -6.62 5.78
N THR A 224 -4.45 -6.58 6.91
CA THR A 224 -5.75 -5.91 7.02
C THR A 224 -5.62 -4.65 7.83
N VAL A 225 -6.43 -3.65 7.49
CA VAL A 225 -6.31 -2.30 8.05
C VAL A 225 -6.48 -2.21 9.57
N ASP A 226 -7.01 -3.26 10.21
CA ASP A 226 -7.26 -3.34 11.65
C ASP A 226 -6.17 -4.12 12.43
N GLY A 227 -5.05 -4.45 11.79
CA GLY A 227 -3.90 -5.05 12.45
C GLY A 227 -3.88 -6.57 12.44
N HIS A 228 -4.48 -7.21 11.43
CA HIS A 228 -4.26 -8.64 11.18
C HIS A 228 -3.33 -8.89 10.01
N ILE A 229 -2.66 -10.03 10.05
CA ILE A 229 -1.98 -10.64 8.90
C ILE A 229 -2.71 -11.95 8.57
N VAL A 230 -3.28 -12.00 7.38
CA VAL A 230 -3.97 -13.19 6.85
C VAL A 230 -3.02 -13.91 5.91
N VAL A 231 -2.84 -15.20 6.11
CA VAL A 231 -1.94 -16.04 5.30
C VAL A 231 -2.78 -17.06 4.56
N ALA A 232 -2.67 -17.08 3.24
CA ALA A 232 -3.39 -18.01 2.38
C ALA A 232 -2.45 -18.84 1.52
N ASN A 233 -2.85 -20.07 1.24
CA ASN A 233 -2.14 -20.97 0.35
C ASN A 233 -2.48 -20.65 -1.11
N MET A 234 -1.47 -20.34 -1.92
CA MET A 234 -1.69 -19.99 -3.33
C MET A 234 -2.05 -21.18 -4.22
N LYS A 235 -1.87 -22.43 -3.77
CA LYS A 235 -2.31 -23.61 -4.52
C LYS A 235 -3.80 -23.88 -4.31
N THR A 236 -4.28 -23.75 -3.08
CA THR A 236 -5.69 -24.05 -2.74
C THR A 236 -6.59 -22.82 -2.71
N ALA A 237 -6.00 -21.62 -2.74
CA ALA A 237 -6.66 -20.33 -2.55
C ALA A 237 -7.43 -20.22 -1.21
N LYS A 238 -6.99 -20.97 -0.18
CA LYS A 238 -7.62 -20.96 1.15
C LYS A 238 -6.74 -20.26 2.17
N VAL A 239 -7.37 -19.51 3.06
CA VAL A 239 -6.73 -18.98 4.27
C VAL A 239 -6.33 -20.14 5.18
N GLU A 240 -5.06 -20.14 5.59
CA GLU A 240 -4.48 -21.15 6.50
C GLU A 240 -4.23 -20.60 7.89
N ARG A 241 -3.97 -19.29 8.03
CA ARG A 241 -3.63 -18.66 9.30
C ARG A 241 -4.08 -17.20 9.33
N VAL A 242 -4.48 -16.74 10.51
CA VAL A 242 -4.73 -15.32 10.79
C VAL A 242 -4.01 -14.95 12.08
N LEU A 243 -3.19 -13.90 12.01
CA LEU A 243 -2.43 -13.34 13.12
C LEU A 243 -3.07 -12.02 13.54
N ASP A 244 -3.27 -11.77 14.84
CA ASP A 244 -3.72 -10.48 15.38
C ASP A 244 -2.52 -9.76 16.01
N LEU A 245 -1.98 -8.77 15.30
CA LEU A 245 -0.81 -8.01 15.76
C LEU A 245 -1.14 -7.17 17.00
N ASN A 246 -2.39 -6.75 17.20
CA ASN A 246 -2.77 -6.02 18.40
C ASN A 246 -2.63 -6.90 19.66
N ARG A 247 -2.83 -8.22 19.53
CA ARG A 247 -2.62 -9.18 20.62
C ARG A 247 -1.14 -9.38 20.92
N ILE A 248 -0.32 -9.51 19.87
CA ILE A 248 1.14 -9.64 19.98
C ILE A 248 1.75 -8.42 20.68
N GLU A 249 1.22 -7.24 20.36
CA GLU A 249 1.74 -5.96 20.86
C GLU A 249 1.29 -5.65 22.29
N ALA A 250 0.11 -6.12 22.69
CA ALA A 250 -0.46 -5.97 24.02
C ALA A 250 -0.39 -4.53 24.60
N THR A 251 -0.35 -3.51 23.73
CA THR A 251 -0.18 -2.10 24.12
C THR A 251 -1.45 -1.49 24.73
N GLY A 252 -2.60 -2.16 24.57
CA GLY A 252 -3.92 -1.62 24.89
C GLY A 252 -4.37 -0.48 23.96
N LYS A 253 -3.59 -0.18 22.91
CA LYS A 253 -3.86 0.89 21.94
C LYS A 253 -3.96 0.30 20.53
N PRO A 254 -4.80 0.85 19.64
CA PRO A 254 -4.80 0.45 18.24
C PRO A 254 -3.45 0.81 17.59
N LEU A 255 -2.90 -0.12 16.81
CA LEU A 255 -1.63 0.06 16.12
C LEU A 255 -1.67 1.18 15.08
N GLY A 256 -2.81 1.41 14.46
CA GLY A 256 -2.87 2.28 13.29
C GLY A 256 -3.69 1.64 12.19
N TRP A 257 -3.65 2.27 11.02
CA TRP A 257 -3.98 1.63 9.76
C TRP A 257 -2.83 0.74 9.34
N THR A 258 -2.97 -0.56 9.55
CA THR A 258 -1.94 -1.55 9.20
C THR A 258 -1.89 -1.75 7.69
N ARG A 259 -0.69 -1.54 7.12
CA ARG A 259 -0.39 -1.58 5.68
C ARG A 259 1.11 -1.52 5.47
N GLY A 260 1.59 -1.91 4.31
CA GLY A 260 3.03 -2.07 4.09
C GLY A 260 3.52 -3.30 4.84
N LEU A 261 3.80 -4.35 4.08
CA LEU A 261 4.22 -5.64 4.60
C LEU A 261 5.48 -6.06 3.88
N PHE A 262 6.45 -6.57 4.64
CA PHE A 262 7.65 -7.21 4.11
C PHE A 262 7.88 -8.52 4.86
N ILE A 263 8.07 -9.61 4.11
CA ILE A 263 8.39 -10.92 4.67
C ILE A 263 9.92 -11.04 4.72
N VAL A 264 10.49 -11.11 5.93
CA VAL A 264 11.93 -11.22 6.14
C VAL A 264 12.36 -12.66 5.92
N ASP A 265 11.62 -13.59 6.53
CA ASP A 265 11.77 -15.04 6.40
C ASP A 265 10.46 -15.75 6.83
N ASP A 266 10.51 -17.06 7.05
CA ASP A 266 9.34 -17.87 7.40
C ASP A 266 8.71 -17.51 8.77
N ASP A 267 9.50 -16.97 9.69
CA ASP A 267 9.12 -16.67 11.06
C ASP A 267 9.04 -15.17 11.33
N HIS A 268 9.54 -14.33 10.42
CA HIS A 268 9.69 -12.90 10.66
C HIS A 268 9.07 -12.03 9.56
N ILE A 269 8.31 -11.02 10.00
CA ILE A 269 7.68 -10.04 9.12
C ILE A 269 7.87 -8.63 9.65
N ILE A 270 8.03 -7.66 8.75
CA ILE A 270 7.96 -6.24 9.07
C ILE A 270 6.61 -5.71 8.60
N VAL A 271 5.91 -5.03 9.49
CA VAL A 271 4.59 -4.45 9.19
C VAL A 271 4.59 -2.98 9.55
N GLY A 272 4.05 -2.18 8.65
CA GLY A 272 3.81 -0.76 8.88
C GLY A 272 2.42 -0.49 9.43
N ALA A 273 2.31 0.60 10.18
CA ALA A 273 1.04 1.14 10.63
C ALA A 273 1.08 2.66 10.54
N SER A 274 0.15 3.26 9.77
CA SER A 274 -0.02 4.71 9.82
C SER A 274 -0.92 5.11 10.99
N ALA A 275 -0.62 6.22 11.65
CA ALA A 275 -1.44 6.73 12.75
C ALA A 275 -2.94 6.84 12.38
N LEU A 276 -3.82 6.39 13.28
CA LEU A 276 -5.26 6.66 13.15
C LEU A 276 -5.49 8.13 13.44
N ARG A 277 -6.33 8.79 12.64
CA ARG A 277 -6.74 10.17 12.89
C ARG A 277 -8.22 10.32 12.58
N GLU A 278 -8.85 11.30 13.22
CA GLU A 278 -10.29 11.54 13.06
C GLU A 278 -10.62 11.84 11.58
N THR A 279 -11.50 11.04 10.98
CA THR A 279 -11.97 11.25 9.60
C THR A 279 -13.46 11.57 9.60
N SER A 280 -13.90 12.38 8.63
CA SER A 280 -15.34 12.68 8.43
C SER A 280 -16.18 11.42 8.13
N LEU A 281 -15.54 10.32 7.71
CA LEU A 281 -16.11 8.99 7.56
C LEU A 281 -16.21 8.24 8.91
N ARG A 282 -16.86 8.86 9.90
CA ARG A 282 -17.20 8.25 11.21
C ARG A 282 -18.04 6.96 11.09
N ARG A 283 -18.56 6.65 9.88
CA ARG A 283 -19.38 5.48 9.54
C ARG A 283 -18.57 4.19 9.23
N ASN A 284 -17.33 4.30 8.73
CA ASN A 284 -16.55 3.13 8.28
C ASN A 284 -15.64 2.50 9.36
N LEU A 285 -15.60 3.09 10.55
CA LEU A 285 -14.69 2.71 11.65
C LEU A 285 -15.39 1.91 12.75
N ARG A 286 -16.34 1.03 12.37
CA ARG A 286 -17.03 0.16 13.32
C ARG A 286 -16.05 -0.70 14.12
N TRP A 287 -14.98 -1.20 13.51
CA TRP A 287 -13.98 -2.03 14.20
C TRP A 287 -13.26 -1.29 15.33
N VAL A 288 -12.86 -0.02 15.12
CA VAL A 288 -12.24 0.80 16.18
C VAL A 288 -13.20 0.97 17.34
N LYS A 289 -14.49 1.21 17.07
CA LYS A 289 -15.53 1.37 18.10
C LYS A 289 -15.90 0.07 18.82
N HIS A 290 -15.76 -1.08 18.16
CA HIS A 290 -16.08 -2.40 18.73
C HIS A 290 -14.91 -2.98 19.53
N LYS A 291 -13.66 -2.71 19.15
CA LYS A 291 -12.46 -3.18 19.87
C LYS A 291 -11.91 -2.17 20.88
N PHE A 292 -12.16 -0.88 20.70
CA PHE A 292 -11.61 0.20 21.54
C PHE A 292 -12.67 1.29 21.84
N THR A 293 -12.47 2.08 22.90
CA THR A 293 -13.38 3.18 23.29
C THR A 293 -13.27 4.38 22.33
N GLN A 294 -14.24 5.32 22.35
CA GLN A 294 -14.22 6.52 21.47
C GLN A 294 -12.94 7.37 21.58
N SER A 295 -12.16 7.23 22.67
CA SER A 295 -10.86 7.89 22.86
C SER A 295 -9.70 7.23 22.09
N ALA A 296 -9.93 6.14 21.36
CA ALA A 296 -8.92 5.42 20.58
C ALA A 296 -8.25 6.27 19.49
N PHE A 297 -8.91 7.31 18.98
CA PHE A 297 -8.33 8.24 18.00
C PHE A 297 -7.35 9.25 18.61
N ILE A 298 -7.50 9.54 19.90
CA ILE A 298 -6.62 10.45 20.65
C ILE A 298 -5.40 9.66 21.18
N ASN A 299 -5.53 8.34 21.31
CA ASN A 299 -4.54 7.44 21.90
C ASN A 299 -3.98 6.38 20.93
N SER A 300 -4.14 6.55 19.61
CA SER A 300 -3.51 5.62 18.65
C SER A 300 -2.01 5.83 18.58
N MET A 301 -1.29 4.77 18.21
CA MET A 301 0.15 4.85 18.00
C MET A 301 0.51 5.83 16.86
N PRO A 302 1.65 6.54 16.94
CA PRO A 302 2.22 7.26 15.81
C PRO A 302 2.47 6.34 14.62
N THR A 303 2.72 6.92 13.44
CA THR A 303 3.11 6.14 12.27
C THR A 303 4.44 5.44 12.55
N HIS A 304 4.48 4.13 12.33
CA HIS A 304 5.61 3.29 12.70
C HIS A 304 5.73 2.07 11.81
N ILE A 305 6.87 1.40 11.89
CA ILE A 305 7.04 0.02 11.43
C ILE A 305 7.51 -0.86 12.59
N ALA A 306 7.21 -2.14 12.55
CA ALA A 306 7.64 -3.08 13.57
C ALA A 306 8.00 -4.44 12.95
N LEU A 307 9.04 -5.08 13.50
CA LEU A 307 9.42 -6.45 13.20
C LEU A 307 8.75 -7.39 14.19
N TYR A 308 8.07 -8.40 13.68
CA TYR A 308 7.40 -9.44 14.45
C TYR A 308 8.06 -10.79 14.20
N ASP A 309 8.31 -11.54 15.27
CA ASP A 309 8.46 -13.00 15.24
C ASP A 309 7.06 -13.60 15.33
N ILE A 310 6.53 -14.07 14.20
CA ILE A 310 5.19 -14.66 14.11
C ILE A 310 5.16 -16.13 14.54
N SER A 311 6.31 -16.77 14.74
CA SER A 311 6.38 -18.11 15.33
C SER A 311 6.22 -18.05 16.86
N LYS A 312 6.82 -17.01 17.47
CA LYS A 312 6.78 -16.77 18.93
C LYS A 312 5.73 -15.73 19.34
N GLU A 313 4.99 -15.19 18.39
CA GLU A 313 3.98 -14.14 18.60
C GLU A 313 4.54 -12.95 19.41
N LYS A 314 5.68 -12.41 18.96
CA LYS A 314 6.43 -11.37 19.66
C LYS A 314 6.82 -10.22 18.75
N CYS A 315 6.60 -8.98 19.20
CA CYS A 315 7.23 -7.80 18.61
C CYS A 315 8.72 -7.76 19.02
N ILE A 316 9.63 -7.80 18.04
CA ILE A 316 11.08 -7.76 18.26
C ILE A 316 11.54 -6.32 18.45
N TRP A 317 11.16 -5.43 17.53
CA TRP A 317 11.46 -4.01 17.60
C TRP A 317 10.38 -3.21 16.88
N ARG A 318 10.31 -1.91 17.21
CA ARG A 318 9.46 -0.92 16.56
C ARG A 318 10.26 0.36 16.35
N GLU A 319 10.06 0.97 15.18
CA GLU A 319 10.59 2.29 14.85
C GLU A 319 9.46 3.26 14.57
N ILE A 320 9.47 4.41 15.25
CA ILE A 320 8.52 5.50 15.00
C ILE A 320 9.08 6.37 13.87
N LEU A 321 8.23 6.75 12.91
CA LEU A 321 8.64 7.52 11.74
C LEU A 321 8.31 9.01 11.88
N ASP A 322 8.70 9.62 12.99
CA ASP A 322 8.50 11.05 13.27
C ASP A 322 9.70 11.92 12.85
N ASN A 323 10.90 11.35 12.76
CA ASN A 323 12.10 12.04 12.29
C ASN A 323 13.02 11.13 11.44
N PRO A 324 13.09 11.32 10.10
CA PRO A 324 12.31 12.27 9.32
C PRO A 324 10.83 11.88 9.28
N ASN A 325 9.94 12.87 9.40
CA ASN A 325 8.50 12.65 9.52
C ASN A 325 7.88 11.95 8.30
N LEU A 326 7.11 10.89 8.54
CA LEU A 326 6.24 10.24 7.58
C LEU A 326 4.87 9.97 8.23
N ASP A 327 3.85 10.73 7.83
CA ASP A 327 2.52 10.62 8.44
C ASP A 327 1.71 9.40 7.96
N THR A 328 1.98 8.92 6.75
CA THR A 328 1.39 7.69 6.24
C THR A 328 2.38 6.90 5.42
N LEU A 329 2.30 5.58 5.48
CA LEU A 329 3.03 4.65 4.63
C LEU A 329 2.06 3.74 3.88
N PHE A 330 2.51 3.19 2.75
CA PHE A 330 1.74 2.30 1.87
C PHE A 330 2.53 1.06 1.43
N SER A 331 3.87 1.11 1.44
CA SER A 331 4.71 -0.08 1.19
C SER A 331 6.05 -0.01 1.92
N ILE A 332 6.60 -1.18 2.21
CA ILE A 332 7.95 -1.39 2.75
C ILE A 332 8.68 -2.25 1.73
N LEU A 333 9.71 -1.71 1.09
CA LEU A 333 10.39 -2.35 -0.04
C LEU A 333 11.84 -2.66 0.35
N PRO A 334 12.26 -3.93 0.39
CA PRO A 334 13.66 -4.28 0.65
C PRO A 334 14.54 -3.88 -0.54
N VAL A 335 15.68 -3.25 -0.27
CA VAL A 335 16.65 -2.87 -1.30
C VAL A 335 18.08 -3.28 -0.91
N PRO A 336 18.97 -3.56 -1.89
CA PRO A 336 20.38 -3.78 -1.60
C PRO A 336 20.97 -2.61 -0.81
N ARG A 337 21.80 -2.90 0.19
CA ARG A 337 22.54 -1.84 0.88
C ARG A 337 23.50 -1.15 -0.07
N VAL A 338 23.51 0.17 -0.01
CA VAL A 338 24.59 0.96 -0.63
C VAL A 338 25.76 0.95 0.34
N THR A 339 26.78 0.15 0.04
CA THR A 339 28.08 0.30 0.69
C THR A 339 28.71 1.59 0.15
N THR A 340 28.80 2.60 1.00
CA THR A 340 29.52 3.86 0.71
C THR A 340 31.01 3.65 0.69
#